data_AF-A0A5P2D9U9-F1
#
_entry.id   AF-A0A5P2D9U9-F1
#
_cell.length_a   1.000
_cell.length_b   1.000
_cell.length_c   1.000
_cell.angle_alpha   90.00
_cell.angle_beta   90.00
_cell.angle_gamma   90.00
#
_symmetry.space_group_name_H-M   'P 1'
#
loop_
_entity.id
_entity.type
_entity.pdbx_description
1 polymer ?
#
loop_
_entity_poly.entity_id
_entity_poly.type
_entity_poly.pdbx_seq_one_letter_code
_entity_poly.pdbx_strand_id
1 'polypeptide(L)' 'MFASAWERRGVLDITLMRLELVAEFSAEAVDHGGVVRHALRFKRLRLDVTVDDVPGFGAGLAAAAG' A
#
# COMPACT_ATOMS: atom_id res chain seq x y z
N MET A 1 -7.09 -13.69 -6.00
CA MET A 1 -5.74 -14.22 -5.76
C MET A 1 -4.78 -13.05 -5.85
N PHE A 2 -4.15 -12.65 -4.76
CA PHE A 2 -3.17 -11.56 -4.74
C PHE A 2 -1.79 -12.16 -5.02
N ALA A 3 -1.12 -11.72 -6.09
CA ALA A 3 0.25 -12.13 -6.40
C ALA A 3 1.16 -10.92 -6.23
N SER A 4 1.94 -10.91 -5.15
CA SER A 4 3.03 -9.96 -4.95
C SER A 4 4.32 -10.57 -5.49
N ALA A 5 4.78 -10.11 -6.65
CA ALA A 5 6.10 -10.46 -7.16
C ALA A 5 7.13 -9.44 -6.61
N TRP A 6 8.06 -9.92 -5.80
CA TRP A 6 9.19 -9.14 -5.30
C TRP A 6 10.42 -9.42 -6.19
N GLU A 7 10.91 -8.41 -6.90
CA GLU A 7 11.96 -8.56 -7.93
C GLU A 7 13.38 -8.80 -7.35
N ARG A 8 13.55 -8.78 -6.02
CA ARG A 8 14.87 -9.00 -5.39
C ARG A 8 15.09 -10.50 -5.21
N ARG A 9 16.23 -11.01 -5.70
CA ARG A 9 16.70 -12.42 -5.56
C ARG A 9 17.04 -12.79 -4.10
N GLY A 10 16.06 -12.75 -3.20
CA GLY A 10 16.20 -13.16 -1.81
C GLY A 10 14.87 -13.69 -1.29
N VAL A 11 14.93 -14.60 -0.31
CA VAL A 11 13.73 -15.04 0.41
C VAL A 11 13.16 -13.82 1.11
N LEU A 12 11.90 -13.49 0.80
CA LEU A 12 11.17 -12.47 1.53
C LEU A 12 10.83 -13.04 2.90
N ASP A 13 11.45 -12.50 3.94
CA ASP A 13 11.08 -12.82 5.31
C ASP A 13 9.77 -12.12 5.65
N ILE A 14 8.72 -12.90 5.90
CA ILE A 14 7.37 -12.40 6.16
C ILE A 14 7.09 -12.58 7.64
N THR A 15 6.95 -11.46 8.36
CA THR A 15 6.42 -11.45 9.71
C THR A 15 4.98 -10.94 9.68
N LEU A 16 4.02 -11.78 10.08
CA LEU A 16 2.63 -11.37 10.24
C LEU A 16 2.48 -10.60 11.56
N MET A 17 2.14 -9.32 11.47
CA MET A 17 1.88 -8.46 12.63
C MET A 17 0.41 -8.06 12.65
N ARG A 18 -0.17 -7.95 13.85
CA ARG A 18 -1.48 -7.31 14.01
C ARG A 18 -1.29 -5.82 13.73
N LEU A 19 -1.89 -5.35 12.64
CA LEU A 19 -1.81 -3.94 12.23
C LEU A 19 -2.79 -3.13 13.08
N GLU A 20 -2.24 -2.24 13.90
CA GLU A 20 -3.01 -1.26 14.70
C GLU A 20 -2.71 0.18 14.27
N LEU A 21 -1.77 0.37 13.34
CA LEU A 21 -1.30 1.69 12.90
C LEU A 21 -1.63 1.89 11.43
N VAL A 22 -2.12 3.10 11.11
CA VAL A 22 -2.41 3.53 9.75
C VAL A 22 -1.29 4.44 9.24
N ALA A 23 -0.90 4.24 7.98
CA ALA A 23 0.11 5.06 7.32
C ALA A 23 -0.39 5.52 5.95
N GLU A 24 -0.04 6.74 5.60
CA GLU A 24 -0.36 7.34 4.32
C GLU A 24 0.82 7.14 3.34
N PHE A 25 0.50 6.71 2.13
CA PHE A 25 1.45 6.54 1.03
C PHE A 25 0.93 7.24 -0.22
N SER A 26 1.82 7.87 -0.98
CA SER A 26 1.50 8.27 -2.35
C SER A 26 1.93 7.18 -3.32
N ALA A 27 1.07 6.81 -4.26
CA ALA A 27 1.38 5.93 -5.37
C ALA A 27 1.52 6.76 -6.66
N GLU A 28 2.65 6.62 -7.33
CA GLU A 28 2.83 7.14 -8.69
C GLU A 28 3.05 5.96 -9.63
N ALA A 29 2.35 5.95 -10.78
CA ALA A 29 2.57 4.95 -11.80
C ALA A 29 3.60 5.47 -12.81
N VAL A 30 4.68 4.72 -12.98
CA VAL A 30 5.70 4.98 -14.00
C VAL A 30 5.65 3.87 -15.02
N ASP A 31 5.47 4.21 -16.28
CA ASP A 31 5.61 3.26 -17.39
C ASP A 31 7.07 3.21 -17.86
N HIS A 32 7.65 2.02 -17.92
CA HIS A 32 8.99 1.77 -18.45
C HIS A 32 8.92 0.77 -19.60
N GLY A 33 8.46 1.25 -20.76
CA GLY A 33 8.36 0.45 -21.98
C GLY A 33 7.27 -0.62 -21.93
N GLY A 34 6.08 -0.28 -21.40
CA GLY A 34 4.95 -1.20 -21.25
C GLY A 34 4.91 -1.91 -19.89
N VAL A 35 5.87 -1.65 -19.00
CA VAL A 35 5.91 -2.16 -17.64
C VAL A 35 5.49 -1.06 -16.68
N VAL A 36 4.27 -1.15 -16.14
CA VAL A 36 3.77 -0.22 -15.13
C VAL A 36 4.37 -0.58 -13.77
N ARG A 37 5.15 0.35 -13.21
CA ARG A 37 5.67 0.27 -11.84
C ARG A 37 4.96 1.30 -10.98
N HIS A 38 4.26 0.83 -9.94
CA HIS A 38 3.67 1.71 -8.93
C HIS A 38 4.73 2.03 -7.86
N ALA A 39 5.37 3.18 -8.00
CA ALA A 39 6.28 3.71 -6.99
C ALA A 39 5.44 4.17 -5.78
N LEU A 40 5.56 3.46 -4.66
CA LEU A 40 4.97 3.85 -3.39
C LEU A 40 5.97 4.68 -2.59
N ARG A 41 5.53 5.83 -2.10
CA ARG A 41 6.32 6.69 -1.22
C ARG A 41 5.58 6.93 0.08
N PHE A 42 6.23 6.58 1.19
CA PHE A 42 5.72 6.88 2.53
C PHE A 42 5.58 8.39 2.73
N LYS A 43 4.44 8.80 3.29
CA LYS A 43 4.16 10.19 3.65
C LYS A 43 4.25 10.40 5.15
N ARG A 44 3.41 9.70 5.91
CA ARG A 44 3.30 9.85 7.38
C ARG A 44 2.53 8.71 8.02
N LEU A 45 2.68 8.57 9.33
CA LEU A 45 1.72 7.82 10.16
C LEU A 45 0.49 8.70 10.42
N ARG A 46 -0.71 8.13 10.31
CA ARG A 46 -1.98 8.76 10.67
C ARG A 46 -2.37 8.28 12.06
N LEU A 47 -1.88 8.97 13.08
CA LEU A 47 -2.22 8.65 14.48
C LEU A 47 -3.65 9.11 14.84
N ASP A 48 -4.26 9.88 13.96
CA ASP A 48 -5.63 10.40 14.02
C ASP A 48 -6.67 9.44 13.42
N VAL A 49 -6.24 8.33 12.81
CA VAL A 49 -7.10 7.38 12.07
C VAL A 49 -6.86 5.97 12.57
N THR A 50 -7.92 5.19 12.75
CA THR A 50 -7.85 3.77 13.13
C THR A 50 -8.05 2.86 11.93
N VAL A 51 -7.76 1.57 12.08
CA VAL A 51 -7.91 0.59 10.98
C VAL A 51 -9.36 0.49 10.50
N ASP A 52 -10.34 0.64 11.39
CA ASP A 52 -11.76 0.58 11.07
C ASP A 52 -12.22 1.78 10.21
N ASP A 53 -11.48 2.89 10.25
CA ASP A 53 -11.75 4.09 9.45
C ASP A 53 -11.19 3.99 8.03
N VAL A 54 -10.31 3.02 7.76
CA VAL A 54 -9.70 2.83 6.43
C VAL A 54 -10.65 2.03 5.55
N PRO A 55 -11.09 2.57 4.39
CA PRO A 55 -11.96 1.85 3.49
C PRO A 55 -11.32 0.54 3.02
N GLY A 56 -12.13 -0.51 2.96
CA GLY A 56 -11.72 -1.77 2.37
C GLY A 56 -11.25 -1.61 0.92
N PHE A 57 -10.30 -2.43 0.51
CA PHE A 57 -9.81 -2.45 -0.87
C PHE A 57 -10.96 -2.65 -1.86
N GLY A 58 -11.06 -1.78 -2.87
CA GLY A 58 -12.13 -1.80 -3.87
C GLY A 58 -13.34 -0.90 -3.58
N ALA A 59 -13.39 -0.21 -2.42
CA ALA A 59 -14.46 0.73 -2.07
C ALA A 59 -14.51 2.03 -2.92
N GLY A 60 -13.53 2.24 -3.80
CA GLY A 60 -13.45 3.41 -4.69
C GLY A 60 -12.69 4.60 -4.10
N LEU A 61 -12.08 5.41 -4.97
CA LEU A 61 -11.16 6.51 -4.63
C LEU A 61 -11.79 7.60 -3.74
N ALA A 62 -13.10 7.83 -3.86
CA ALA A 62 -13.81 8.84 -3.08
C ALA A 62 -13.88 8.50 -1.58
N ALA A 63 -13.79 7.21 -1.23
CA ALA A 63 -13.83 6.78 0.17
C ALA A 63 -12.48 6.99 0.89
N ALA A 64 -11.38 7.08 0.15
CA ALA A 64 -10.02 7.11 0.71
C ALA A 64 -9.49 8.52 1.01
N ALA A 65 -10.23 9.57 0.66
CA ALA A 65 -9.86 10.97 0.92
C ALA A 65 -10.48 11.45 2.24
N GLY A 66 -9.83 11.12 3.36
CA GLY A 66 -10.15 11.59 4.72
C GLY A 66 -8.89 11.83 5.53
#